data_AF-A0A6L7X2N2-F1
#
_entry.id   AF-A0A6L7X2N2-F1
#
_cell.length_a   1.000
_cell.length_b   1.000
_cell.length_c   1.000
_cell.angle_alpha   90.00
_cell.angle_beta   90.00
_cell.angle_gamma   90.00
#
_symmetry.space_group_name_H-M   'P 1'
#
loop_
_entity.id
_entity.type
_entity.pdbx_description
1 polymer ?
#
loop_
_entity_poly.entity_id
_entity_poly.type
_entity_poly.pdbx_seq_one_letter_code
_entity_poly.pdbx_strand_id
1 'polypeptide(L)'
;MGAQAETVGQRLSGESCIEDDRRLTYGFFADFQPVSFSENRDPLDPGFNVHRGYEADLLTALETMADAGVAFDRKGIIYESAIVPEIRKSGFRTS
;
A
#
# COMPACT_ATOMS: atom_id res chain seq x y z
N MET A 1 -19.53 28.65 -47.78
CA MET A 1 -18.10 29.02 -47.90
C MET A 1 -17.47 28.92 -46.52
N GLY A 2 -16.39 28.12 -46.36
CA GLY A 2 -15.48 28.03 -45.20
C GLY A 2 -16.06 27.36 -43.95
N ALA A 3 -15.70 26.15 -43.50
CA ALA A 3 -14.40 25.53 -43.15
C ALA A 3 -13.83 25.94 -41.77
N GLN A 4 -13.93 24.98 -40.83
CA GLN A 4 -12.93 24.51 -39.85
C GLN A 4 -12.32 25.48 -38.82
N ALA A 5 -12.45 25.14 -37.53
CA ALA A 5 -11.30 24.85 -36.66
C ALA A 5 -11.76 24.29 -35.30
N GLU A 6 -11.27 23.09 -35.01
CA GLU A 6 -11.47 22.29 -33.82
C GLU A 6 -10.82 22.94 -32.57
N THR A 7 -11.41 22.76 -31.40
CA THR A 7 -10.64 22.80 -30.14
C THR A 7 -11.04 21.62 -29.28
N VAL A 8 -10.02 20.79 -29.13
CA VAL A 8 -9.85 19.59 -28.34
C VAL A 8 -10.09 19.84 -26.85
N GLY A 9 -10.59 18.81 -26.17
CA GLY A 9 -10.43 18.66 -24.72
C GLY A 9 -11.76 18.47 -24.03
N GLN A 10 -12.27 17.24 -24.08
CA GLN A 10 -13.25 16.76 -23.11
C GLN A 10 -12.82 17.22 -21.71
N ARG A 11 -13.69 18.03 -21.09
CA ARG A 11 -13.73 18.25 -19.65
C ARG A 11 -13.92 16.87 -19.00
N LEU A 12 -12.82 16.17 -18.75
CA LEU A 12 -12.80 15.16 -17.71
C LEU A 12 -12.94 15.97 -16.43
N SER A 13 -14.16 15.97 -15.91
CA SER A 13 -14.50 16.39 -14.57
C SER A 13 -13.40 15.88 -13.65
N GLY A 14 -12.52 16.79 -13.24
CA GLY A 14 -11.64 16.56 -12.12
C GLY A 14 -12.51 16.52 -10.90
N GLU A 15 -13.14 15.37 -10.66
CA GLU A 15 -13.45 14.93 -9.31
C GLU A 15 -12.10 14.74 -8.65
N SER A 16 -11.62 15.87 -8.13
CA SER A 16 -10.62 15.94 -7.10
C SER A 16 -11.12 15.05 -5.97
N CYS A 17 -10.64 13.81 -5.91
CA CYS A 17 -10.68 13.01 -4.71
C CYS A 17 -9.80 13.73 -3.68
N ILE A 18 -10.32 14.81 -3.07
CA ILE A 18 -9.68 15.45 -1.92
C ILE A 18 -9.72 14.39 -0.81
N GLU A 19 -8.57 13.75 -0.67
CA GLU A 19 -7.96 13.23 0.55
C GLU A 19 -8.91 12.58 1.56
N ASP A 20 -9.21 11.31 1.30
CA ASP A 20 -9.27 10.33 2.38
C ASP A 20 -7.84 9.79 2.53
N ASP A 21 -7.27 9.92 3.73
CA ASP A 21 -5.95 9.39 4.14
C ASP A 21 -5.82 7.94 3.65
N ARG A 22 -5.12 7.71 2.52
CA ARG A 22 -5.10 6.39 1.89
C ARG A 22 -4.22 5.47 2.70
N ARG A 23 -4.82 4.82 3.70
CA ARG A 23 -4.16 3.83 4.54
C ARG A 23 -4.11 2.48 3.81
N LEU A 24 -2.93 2.12 3.35
CA LEU A 24 -2.65 0.87 2.65
C LEU A 24 -2.15 -0.18 3.64
N THR A 25 -2.75 -1.37 3.65
CA THR A 25 -2.20 -2.51 4.40
C THR A 25 -1.00 -3.07 3.64
N TYR A 26 0.16 -3.11 4.30
CA TYR A 26 1.41 -3.59 3.73
C TYR A 26 1.92 -4.81 4.49
N GLY A 27 2.01 -5.95 3.81
CA GLY A 27 2.54 -7.20 4.35
C GLY A 27 4.01 -7.35 4.04
N PHE A 28 4.83 -7.68 5.04
CA PHE A 28 6.28 -7.92 4.86
C PHE A 28 6.72 -9.25 5.47
N PHE A 29 7.71 -9.90 4.88
CA PHE A 29 8.26 -11.14 5.40
C PHE A 29 9.20 -10.88 6.57
N ALA A 30 9.07 -11.65 7.65
CA ALA A 30 9.83 -11.42 8.88
C ALA A 30 11.35 -11.67 8.75
N ASP A 31 11.77 -12.48 7.77
CA ASP A 31 13.13 -13.02 7.69
C ASP A 31 13.96 -12.49 6.50
N PHE A 32 13.43 -11.58 5.68
CA PHE A 32 14.09 -11.16 4.43
C PHE A 32 15.14 -10.06 4.64
N GLN A 33 16.15 -10.38 5.43
CA GLN A 33 17.26 -9.47 5.73
C GLN A 33 18.20 -9.28 4.54
N PRO A 34 18.79 -8.08 4.36
CA PRO A 34 18.58 -6.84 5.14
C PRO A 34 17.43 -5.95 4.61
N VAL A 35 16.72 -6.41 3.57
CA VAL A 35 15.81 -5.58 2.78
C VAL A 35 14.52 -5.29 3.53
N SER A 36 13.93 -6.31 4.15
CA SER A 36 12.62 -6.23 4.78
C SER A 36 12.49 -7.34 5.83
N PHE A 37 12.43 -6.97 7.10
CA PHE A 37 12.40 -7.96 8.19
C PHE A 37 11.68 -7.41 9.42
N SER A 38 11.29 -8.32 10.30
CA SER A 38 10.70 -7.95 11.59
C SER A 38 11.79 -7.68 12.61
N GLU A 39 11.57 -6.72 13.52
CA GLU A 39 12.47 -6.49 14.66
C GLU A 39 12.63 -7.75 15.52
N ASN A 40 11.54 -8.50 15.71
CA ASN A 40 11.54 -9.82 16.35
C ASN A 40 10.90 -10.87 15.43
N ARG A 41 11.45 -12.08 15.41
CA ARG A 41 10.95 -13.19 14.58
C ARG A 41 9.78 -13.94 15.21
N ASP A 42 9.56 -13.82 16.51
CA ASP A 42 8.44 -14.48 17.20
C ASP A 42 7.11 -13.78 16.84
N PRO A 43 6.15 -14.47 16.18
CA PRO A 43 4.86 -13.88 15.77
C PRO A 43 3.98 -13.41 16.94
N LEU A 44 4.24 -13.89 18.14
CA LEU A 44 3.52 -13.47 19.36
C LEU A 44 4.13 -12.23 20.00
N ASP A 45 5.34 -11.84 19.58
CA ASP A 45 6.02 -10.66 20.09
C ASP A 45 5.51 -9.39 19.39
N PRO A 46 5.29 -8.27 20.10
CA PRO A 46 4.87 -7.02 19.48
C PRO A 46 5.88 -6.49 18.45
N GLY A 47 7.17 -6.81 18.61
CA GLY A 47 8.25 -6.51 17.67
C GLY A 47 8.12 -7.25 16.32
N PHE A 48 7.24 -8.25 16.22
CA PHE A 48 6.98 -8.94 14.96
C PHE A 48 6.41 -8.03 13.86
N ASN A 49 5.54 -7.09 14.25
CA ASN A 49 4.93 -6.15 13.31
C ASN A 49 5.76 -4.87 13.14
N VAL A 50 6.90 -4.76 13.83
CA VAL A 50 7.83 -3.64 13.67
C VAL A 50 8.70 -3.92 12.46
N HIS A 51 8.37 -3.27 11.34
CA HIS A 51 9.05 -3.39 10.06
C HIS A 51 10.42 -2.68 10.09
N ARG A 52 11.49 -3.40 9.73
CA ARG A 52 12.87 -2.94 9.66
C ARG A 52 13.49 -3.24 8.28
N GLY A 53 14.57 -2.53 7.97
CA GLY A 53 15.32 -2.68 6.72
C GLY A 53 15.05 -1.57 5.71
N TYR A 54 15.72 -1.65 4.56
CA TYR A 54 15.66 -0.61 3.52
C TYR A 54 14.23 -0.33 3.06
N GLU A 55 13.39 -1.35 2.96
CA GLU A 55 12.00 -1.19 2.55
C GLU A 55 11.19 -0.40 3.58
N ALA A 56 11.40 -0.65 4.87
CA ALA A 56 10.75 0.10 5.93
C ALA A 56 11.11 1.59 5.88
N ASP A 57 12.38 1.90 5.58
CA ASP A 57 12.87 3.27 5.43
C ASP A 57 12.26 3.95 4.20
N LEU A 58 12.12 3.23 3.07
CA LEU A 58 11.48 3.75 1.86
C LEU A 58 9.99 4.04 2.06
N LEU A 59 9.25 3.13 2.71
CA LEU A 59 7.84 3.36 3.02
C LEU A 59 7.66 4.55 3.95
N THR A 60 8.52 4.69 4.96
CA THR A 60 8.52 5.85 5.85
C THR A 60 8.81 7.13 5.09
N ALA A 61 9.76 7.12 4.14
CA ALA A 61 10.03 8.27 3.30
C ALA A 61 8.80 8.66 2.49
N LEU A 62 8.10 7.70 1.88
CA LEU A 62 6.86 7.95 1.13
C LEU A 62 5.75 8.56 1.99
N GLU A 63 5.60 8.11 3.24
CA GLU A 63 4.62 8.70 4.20
C GLU A 63 4.94 10.16 4.53
N THR A 64 6.23 10.52 4.53
CA THR A 64 6.68 11.89 4.85
C THR A 64 6.76 12.83 3.64
N MET A 65 6.61 12.31 2.41
CA MET A 65 6.64 13.13 1.21
C MET A 65 5.38 13.99 1.11
N ALA A 66 5.58 15.30 0.95
CA ALA A 66 4.48 16.23 0.68
C ALA A 66 3.68 15.78 -0.56
N ASP A 67 2.35 15.89 -0.47
CA ASP A 67 1.40 15.51 -1.52
C ASP A 67 1.35 13.99 -1.86
N ALA A 68 2.08 13.13 -1.14
CA ALA A 68 2.00 11.69 -1.36
C ALA A 68 0.65 11.11 -0.89
N GLY A 69 0.09 11.64 0.20
CA GLY A 69 -1.25 11.28 0.69
C GLY A 69 -1.43 9.80 1.02
N VAL A 70 -0.36 9.11 1.43
CA VAL A 70 -0.34 7.68 1.74
C VAL A 70 0.14 7.43 3.17
N ALA A 71 -0.50 6.45 3.81
CA ALA A 71 -0.09 5.90 5.10
C ALA A 71 -0.06 4.38 4.99
N PHE A 72 0.86 3.70 5.68
CA PHE A 72 0.97 2.25 5.66
C PHE A 72 0.62 1.63 7.03
N ASP A 73 -0.31 0.67 7.02
CA ASP A 73 -0.50 -0.26 8.14
C ASP A 73 0.34 -1.51 7.87
N ARG A 74 1.48 -1.63 8.56
CA ARG A 74 2.48 -2.68 8.32
C ARG A 74 2.14 -3.93 9.12
N LYS A 75 2.27 -5.10 8.50
CA LYS A 75 1.98 -6.41 9.11
C LYS A 75 3.06 -7.44 8.73
N GLY A 76 3.65 -8.07 9.73
CA GLY A 76 4.58 -9.16 9.53
C GLY A 76 3.85 -10.40 9.01
N ILE A 77 4.47 -11.15 8.11
CA ILE A 77 3.95 -12.41 7.56
C ILE A 77 5.00 -13.49 7.78
N ILE A 78 4.61 -14.58 8.46
CA ILE A 78 5.40 -15.81 8.48
C ILE A 78 5.05 -16.66 7.26
N TYR A 79 6.04 -17.36 6.70
CA TYR A 79 5.83 -18.25 5.56
C TYR A 79 4.73 -19.31 5.80
N GLU A 80 4.52 -19.73 7.06
CA GLU A 80 3.47 -20.69 7.42
C GLU A 80 2.05 -20.07 7.38
N SER A 81 1.94 -18.75 7.51
CA SER A 81 0.68 -17.98 7.45
C SER A 81 0.32 -17.49 6.05
N ALA A 82 1.20 -17.70 5.06
CA ALA A 82 0.89 -17.43 3.65
C ALA A 82 -0.11 -18.43 3.05
N ILE A 83 -0.52 -19.44 3.82
CA ILE A 83 -1.64 -20.31 3.50
C ILE A 83 -2.74 -20.05 4.56
N VAL A 84 -3.90 -19.55 4.11
CA VAL A 84 -5.20 -19.35 4.80
C VAL A 84 -5.64 -17.85 4.85
N PRO A 85 -6.90 -17.52 4.49
CA PRO A 85 -7.20 -16.50 3.49
C PRO A 85 -7.78 -15.19 4.07
N GLU A 86 -6.94 -14.26 4.51
CA GLU A 86 -7.44 -12.94 4.93
C GLU A 86 -7.57 -11.92 3.78
N ILE A 87 -7.32 -12.34 2.53
CA ILE A 87 -7.59 -11.55 1.30
C ILE A 87 -9.00 -11.87 0.72
N ARG A 88 -9.77 -12.76 1.35
CA ARG A 88 -11.11 -13.18 0.87
C ARG A 88 -12.29 -12.38 1.42
N LYS A 89 -12.05 -11.26 2.13
CA LYS A 89 -13.11 -10.36 2.61
C LYS A 89 -13.51 -9.27 1.59
N SER A 90 -12.84 -9.18 0.44
CA SER A 90 -13.27 -8.35 -0.69
C SER A 90 -14.22 -9.12 -1.62
N GLY A 91 -15.40 -9.48 -1.12
CA GLY A 91 -16.69 -9.55 -1.87
C GLY A 91 -16.83 -10.21 -3.25
N PHE A 92 -15.85 -10.94 -3.80
CA PHE A 92 -15.97 -11.48 -5.16
C PHE A 92 -16.72 -12.82 -5.15
N ARG A 93 -18.05 -12.75 -5.35
CA ARG A 93 -18.89 -13.93 -5.67
C ARG A 93 -18.78 -14.20 -7.16
N THR A 94 -18.19 -15.33 -7.54
CA THR A 94 -18.42 -15.92 -8.86
C THR A 94 -19.74 -16.69 -8.81
N SER A 95 -20.72 -16.23 -9.60
CA SER A 95 -21.90 -17.01 -10.00
C SER A 95 -21.52 -18.23 -10.82
#